data_AF-A0AAE8ZZY2-F1
#
_entry.id   AF-A0AAE8ZZY2-F1
#
_cell.length_a   1.000
_cell.length_b   1.000
_cell.length_c   1.000
_cell.angle_alpha   90.00
_cell.angle_beta   90.00
_cell.angle_gamma   90.00
#
_symmetry.space_group_name_H-M   'P 1'
#
loop_
_entity.id
_entity.type
_entity.pdbx_description
1 polymer ?
#
loop_
_entity_poly.entity_id
_entity_poly.type
_entity_poly.pdbx_seq_one_letter_code
_entity_poly.pdbx_strand_id
1 'polypeptide(L)' 'MTVSCSAITGYNVYMQFNGGEGGPLDNQDLPHEIDITVTCDSADQVWNYVVTLNGITYTRPITSVTCQQVSNEG' A
#
# COMPACT_ATOMS: atom_id res chain seq x y z
N MET A 1 6.58 -9.46 6.05
CA MET A 1 5.82 -10.07 4.94
C MET A 1 5.72 -9.04 3.83
N THR A 2 5.76 -9.47 2.57
CA THR A 2 5.56 -8.56 1.42
C THR A 2 4.15 -8.73 0.89
N VAL A 3 3.49 -7.62 0.57
CA VAL A 3 2.20 -7.59 -0.12
C VAL A 3 2.39 -6.83 -1.42
N SER A 4 2.00 -7.47 -2.52
CA SER A 4 2.21 -6.96 -3.87
C SER A 4 0.87 -6.76 -4.57
N CYS A 5 0.69 -5.61 -5.23
CA CYS A 5 -0.42 -5.34 -6.13
C CYS A 5 0.13 -4.94 -7.50
N SER A 6 -0.43 -5.50 -8.58
CA SER A 6 -0.12 -5.08 -9.95
C SER A 6 -1.39 -4.79 -10.75
N ALA A 7 -1.27 -3.93 -11.75
CA ALA A 7 -2.33 -3.58 -12.67
C ALA A 7 -2.17 -4.30 -14.02
N ILE A 8 -3.23 -4.29 -14.83
CA ILE A 8 -3.14 -4.77 -16.23
C ILE A 8 -2.61 -3.65 -17.14
N THR A 9 -2.17 -4.01 -18.36
CA THR A 9 -1.64 -3.03 -19.33
C THR A 9 -2.62 -1.88 -19.57
N GLY A 10 -2.12 -0.65 -19.51
CA GLY A 10 -2.92 0.58 -19.65
C GLY A 10 -3.58 1.06 -18.36
N TYR A 11 -3.27 0.42 -17.22
CA TYR A 11 -3.75 0.79 -15.89
C TYR A 11 -2.57 0.93 -14.91
N ASN A 12 -2.80 1.79 -13.91
CA ASN A 12 -2.00 1.97 -12.73
C ASN A 12 -2.71 1.30 -11.56
N VAL A 13 -1.93 0.86 -10.59
CA VAL A 13 -2.46 0.24 -9.38
C VAL A 13 -2.68 1.31 -8.32
N TYR A 14 -3.74 1.14 -7.54
CA TYR A 14 -4.01 1.95 -6.37
C TYR A 14 -4.34 1.04 -5.20
N MET A 15 -3.39 0.88 -4.29
CA MET A 15 -3.51 -0.02 -3.14
C MET A 15 -4.22 0.71 -1.99
N GLN A 16 -5.33 0.15 -1.50
CA GLN A 16 -6.09 0.70 -0.37
C GLN A 16 -5.94 -0.17 0.88
N PHE A 17 -5.65 0.49 2.00
CA PHE A 17 -5.65 -0.12 3.33
C PHE A 17 -7.03 -0.01 3.98
N ASN A 18 -7.41 -1.05 4.72
CA ASN A 18 -8.55 -1.06 5.64
C ASN A 18 -9.89 -0.57 5.05
N GLY A 19 -10.15 -0.85 3.77
CA GLY A 19 -11.39 -0.40 3.13
C GLY A 19 -11.41 1.09 2.76
N GLY A 20 -10.26 1.68 2.44
CA GLY A 20 -10.16 3.02 1.87
C GLY A 20 -9.59 4.07 2.83
N GLU A 21 -9.01 3.66 3.95
CA GLU A 21 -8.42 4.59 4.92
C GLU A 21 -7.02 5.10 4.52
N GLY A 22 -6.74 5.14 3.22
CA GLY A 22 -5.44 5.48 2.63
C GLY A 22 -4.75 4.29 1.99
N GLY A 23 -3.45 4.43 1.73
CA GLY A 23 -2.62 3.44 1.06
C GLY A 23 -1.14 3.74 1.25
N PRO A 24 -0.24 2.98 0.60
CA PRO A 24 1.19 3.25 0.65
C PRO A 24 1.53 4.55 -0.07
N LEU A 25 2.71 5.08 0.25
CA LEU A 25 3.23 6.31 -0.35
C LEU A 25 3.29 6.20 -1.88
N ASP A 26 3.72 5.04 -2.37
CA ASP A 26 3.94 4.69 -3.77
C ASP A 26 2.69 4.88 -4.64
N ASN A 27 1.48 4.87 -4.07
CA ASN A 27 0.26 5.20 -4.81
C ASN A 27 0.33 6.59 -5.48
N GLN A 28 1.13 7.53 -4.96
CA GLN A 28 1.26 8.88 -5.51
C GLN A 28 1.99 8.91 -6.85
N ASP A 29 2.82 7.91 -7.13
CA ASP A 29 3.62 7.84 -8.35
C ASP A 29 2.85 7.19 -9.52
N LEU A 30 1.56 6.87 -9.30
CA LEU A 30 0.69 6.16 -10.25
C LEU A 30 1.39 4.94 -10.88
N PRO A 31 1.93 4.01 -10.07
CA PRO A 31 2.76 2.92 -10.59
C PRO A 31 1.91 1.80 -11.18
N HIS A 32 2.52 0.98 -12.03
CA HIS A 32 1.90 -0.24 -12.54
C HIS A 32 1.95 -1.40 -11.53
N GLU A 33 2.86 -1.33 -10.57
CA GLU A 33 3.10 -2.34 -9.53
C GLU A 33 3.49 -1.65 -8.22
N ILE A 34 3.00 -2.17 -7.09
CA ILE A 34 3.35 -1.72 -5.74
C ILE A 34 3.70 -2.92 -4.89
N ASP A 35 4.88 -2.87 -4.28
CA ASP A 35 5.34 -3.81 -3.27
C ASP A 35 5.49 -3.11 -1.92
N ILE A 36 4.76 -3.57 -0.91
CA ILE A 36 4.92 -3.07 0.45
C ILE A 36 5.47 -4.15 1.36
N THR A 37 6.33 -3.73 2.29
CA THR A 37 6.71 -4.58 3.43
C THR A 37 5.84 -4.23 4.63
N VAL A 38 5.20 -5.26 5.19
CA VAL A 38 4.48 -5.17 6.46
C VAL A 38 5.17 -6.01 7.53
N THR A 39 5.19 -5.51 8.75
CA THR A 39 5.75 -6.19 9.92
C THR A 39 4.63 -6.53 10.90
N CYS A 40 4.63 -7.76 11.43
CA CYS A 40 3.67 -8.15 12.46
C CYS A 40 4.25 -7.79 13.82
N ASP A 41 3.49 -7.05 14.61
CA ASP A 41 3.71 -7.00 16.05
C ASP A 41 3.07 -8.24 16.69
N SER A 42 3.90 -9.14 17.21
CA SER A 42 3.42 -10.39 17.81
C SER A 42 2.78 -10.20 19.20
N ALA A 43 2.97 -9.05 19.85
CA ALA A 43 2.29 -8.75 21.11
C ALA A 43 0.81 -8.44 20.85
N ASP A 44 0.54 -7.59 19.86
CA ASP A 44 -0.81 -7.11 19.54
C ASP A 44 -1.49 -7.91 18.41
N GLN A 45 -0.74 -8.79 17.73
CA GLN A 45 -1.18 -9.55 16.56
C GLN A 45 -1.67 -8.64 15.40
N VAL A 46 -1.00 -7.50 15.22
CA VAL A 46 -1.33 -6.48 14.21
C VAL A 46 -0.20 -6.36 13.18
N TRP A 47 -0.57 -6.37 11.90
CA TRP A 47 0.36 -6.04 10.82
C TRP A 47 0.45 -4.54 10.63
N ASN A 48 1.67 -4.02 10.52
CA ASN A 48 1.95 -2.61 10.38
C ASN A 48 2.69 -2.35 9.07
N TYR A 49 2.26 -1.31 8.35
CA TYR A 49 3.06 -0.66 7.33
C TYR A 49 3.79 0.51 7.98
N VAL A 50 5.10 0.57 7.74
CA VAL A 50 5.97 1.61 8.29
C VAL A 50 6.68 2.29 7.14
N VAL A 51 6.59 3.62 7.09
CA VAL A 51 7.24 4.44 6.08
C VAL A 51 7.87 5.66 6.72
N THR A 52 9.05 6.07 6.22
CA THR A 52 9.69 7.32 6.64
C THR A 52 9.56 8.35 5.54
N LEU A 53 8.85 9.44 5.81
CA LEU A 53 8.65 10.54 4.88
C LEU A 53 9.23 11.83 5.50
N ASN A 54 10.14 12.49 4.79
CA ASN A 54 10.83 13.71 5.24
C ASN A 54 11.46 13.59 6.65
N GLY A 55 12.01 12.40 6.96
CA GLY A 55 12.64 12.10 8.26
C GLY A 55 11.67 11.76 9.39
N ILE A 56 10.35 11.75 9.14
CA ILE A 56 9.33 11.36 10.12
C ILE A 56 8.86 9.94 9.78
N THR A 57 8.90 9.05 10.77
CA THR A 57 8.36 7.69 10.64
C THR A 57 6.87 7.68 10.95
N TYR A 58 6.10 7.11 10.02
CA TYR A 58 4.67 6.87 10.15
C TYR A 58 4.43 5.37 10.22
N THR A 59 3.59 4.97 11.17
CA THR A 59 3.17 3.58 11.35
C THR A 59 1.67 3.50 11.15
N ARG A 60 1.23 2.57 10.30
CA ARG A 60 -0.18 2.34 10.00
C ARG A 60 -0.54 0.87 10.25
N PRO A 61 -1.50 0.57 11.12
CA PRO A 61 -2.02 -0.79 11.26
C PRO A 61 -2.84 -1.16 10.01
N ILE A 62 -2.63 -2.38 9.51
CA ILE A 62 -3.28 -2.94 8.33
C ILE A 62 -4.00 -4.21 8.72
N THR A 63 -5.31 -4.24 8.50
CA THR A 63 -6.17 -5.43 8.67
C THR A 63 -6.61 -6.01 7.34
N SER A 64 -6.60 -5.22 6.27
CA SER A 64 -6.94 -5.65 4.91
C SER A 64 -6.29 -4.76 3.86
N VAL A 65 -6.01 -5.34 2.69
CA VAL A 65 -5.52 -4.61 1.51
C VAL A 65 -6.46 -4.90 0.34
N THR A 66 -6.82 -3.86 -0.42
CA THR A 66 -7.53 -3.97 -1.70
C THR A 66 -6.69 -3.37 -2.80
N CYS A 67 -6.44 -4.13 -3.87
CA CYS A 67 -5.75 -3.62 -5.07
C CYS A 67 -6.79 -3.09 -6.06
N GLN A 68 -6.86 -1.78 -6.24
CA GLN A 68 -7.68 -1.16 -7.28
C GLN A 68 -6.85 -0.90 -8.54
N GLN A 69 -7.53 -0.79 -9.67
CA GLN A 69 -6.91 -0.40 -10.93
C GLN A 69 -7.54 0.91 -11.39
N VAL A 70 -6.70 1.84 -11.83
CA VAL A 70 -7.09 3.14 -12.36
C VAL A 70 -6.54 3.22 -13.78
N SER A 71 -7.39 3.52 -14.76
CA SER A 71 -6.95 3.66 -16.15
C SER A 71 -5.89 4.75 -16.27
N ASN A 72 -4.86 4.53 -17.07
CA ASN A 72 -3.77 5.49 -17.24
C ASN A 72 -4.20 6.82 -17.87
N GLU A 73 -5.43 6.89 -18.41
CA GLU A 73 -6.01 7.96 -19.24
C GLU A 73 -4.96 8.88 -19.88
N GLY A 74 -4.60 8.53 -21.12
CA GLY A 74 -3.57 9.20 -21.92
C GLY A 74 -3.91 10.61 -22.39
#